data_AF-A0A926A7I3-F1
#
_entry.id   AF-A0A926A7I3-F1
#
_cell.length_a   1.000
_cell.length_b   1.000
_cell.length_c   1.000
_cell.angle_alpha   90.00
_cell.angle_beta   90.00
_cell.angle_gamma   90.00
#
_symmetry.space_group_name_H-M   'P 1'
#
loop_
_entity.id
_entity.type
_entity.pdbx_description
1 polymer ?
#
loop_
_entity_poly.entity_id
_entity_poly.type
_entity_poly.pdbx_seq_one_letter_code
_entity_poly.pdbx_strand_id
1 'polypeptide(L)'
;MADSATRRGRSRRPAAEVRAEVLAAAGELLLGDGMAAFTFERVAARSGASKVTLYRGWPSKGALALGAYFAAVEQRLEFPDTGDIEADQLWGAGYHPGRTPHGRVRRQPGPQRPGRDLYPMSGIPGL
;
A
#
# COMPACT_ATOMS: atom_id res chain seq x y z
N MET A 1 -40.34 -10.17 -36.19
CA MET A 1 -38.92 -10.33 -36.54
C MET A 1 -38.16 -9.17 -35.91
N ALA A 2 -37.65 -9.38 -34.69
CA ALA A 2 -36.81 -8.39 -34.02
C ALA A 2 -35.39 -8.56 -34.56
N ASP A 3 -34.93 -7.56 -35.30
CA ASP A 3 -33.56 -7.50 -35.79
C ASP A 3 -32.60 -7.29 -34.62
N SER A 4 -31.54 -8.08 -34.64
CA SER A 4 -30.58 -8.26 -33.57
C SER A 4 -29.24 -7.70 -34.05
N ALA A 5 -28.78 -6.60 -33.44
CA ALA A 5 -27.37 -6.24 -33.51
C ALA A 5 -27.00 -5.33 -32.35
N THR A 6 -26.42 -5.95 -31.33
CA THR A 6 -25.71 -5.32 -30.23
C THR A 6 -24.74 -4.25 -30.73
N ARG A 7 -25.04 -2.96 -30.52
CA ARG A 7 -24.01 -1.92 -30.52
C ARG A 7 -23.17 -2.08 -29.25
N ARG A 8 -22.30 -3.08 -29.23
CA ARG A 8 -21.21 -3.20 -28.26
C ARG A 8 -20.27 -2.04 -28.53
N GLY A 9 -20.58 -0.90 -27.93
CA GLY A 9 -19.66 0.22 -27.81
C GLY A 9 -18.40 -0.32 -27.15
N ARG A 10 -17.29 -0.27 -27.91
CA ARG A 10 -15.92 -0.60 -27.52
C ARG A 10 -15.73 -0.60 -26.01
N SER A 11 -15.53 -1.78 -25.44
CA SER A 11 -15.18 -2.02 -24.04
C SER A 11 -14.16 -0.97 -23.58
N ARG A 12 -14.64 0.04 -22.88
CA ARG A 12 -13.80 1.13 -22.37
C ARG A 12 -13.02 0.53 -21.22
N ARG A 13 -11.69 0.41 -21.35
CA ARG A 13 -10.84 0.01 -20.22
C ARG A 13 -11.17 0.90 -19.00
N PRO A 14 -11.36 0.34 -17.81
CA PRO A 14 -11.60 1.12 -16.60
C PRO A 14 -10.53 2.19 -16.41
N ALA A 15 -10.95 3.40 -16.02
CA ALA A 15 -10.02 4.52 -15.85
C ALA A 15 -8.95 4.25 -14.78
N ALA A 16 -9.27 3.45 -13.76
CA ALA A 16 -8.34 3.03 -12.72
C ALA A 16 -7.22 2.14 -13.27
N GLU A 17 -7.53 1.18 -14.15
CA GLU A 17 -6.52 0.32 -14.80
C GLU A 17 -5.57 1.14 -15.65
N VAL A 18 -6.11 2.04 -16.48
CA VAL A 18 -5.28 2.95 -17.31
C VAL A 18 -4.39 3.82 -16.43
N ARG A 19 -4.91 4.31 -15.30
CA ARG A 19 -4.12 5.11 -14.34
C ARG A 19 -2.98 4.29 -13.73
N ALA A 20 -3.24 3.05 -13.35
CA ALA A 20 -2.23 2.15 -12.79
C ALA A 20 -1.13 1.82 -13.82
N GLU A 21 -1.51 1.47 -15.06
CA GLU A 21 -0.56 1.23 -16.16
C GLU A 21 0.33 2.44 -16.43
N VAL A 22 -0.25 3.64 -16.43
CA VAL A 22 0.48 4.89 -16.59
C VAL A 22 1.49 5.11 -15.47
N LEU A 23 1.08 4.92 -14.21
CA LEU A 23 1.94 5.13 -13.05
C LEU A 23 3.08 4.11 -12.99
N ALA A 24 2.81 2.84 -13.33
CA ALA A 24 3.82 1.80 -13.43
C ALA A 24 4.86 2.14 -14.51
N ALA A 25 4.41 2.45 -15.74
CA ALA A 25 5.29 2.84 -16.84
C ALA A 25 6.12 4.10 -16.52
N ALA A 26 5.50 5.08 -15.84
CA ALA A 26 6.17 6.27 -15.38
C ALA A 26 7.21 5.96 -14.30
N GLY A 27 6.91 5.07 -13.35
CA GLY A 27 7.82 4.68 -12.28
C GLY A 27 9.07 4.00 -12.81
N GLU A 28 8.92 3.09 -13.78
CA GLU A 28 10.04 2.44 -14.45
C GLU A 28 10.96 3.45 -15.16
N LEU A 29 10.38 4.40 -15.91
CA LEU A 29 11.15 5.44 -16.59
C LEU A 29 11.85 6.38 -15.59
N LEU A 30 11.15 6.76 -14.53
CA LEU A 30 11.66 7.68 -13.52
C LEU A 30 12.81 7.06 -12.72
N LEU A 31 12.66 5.82 -12.27
CA LEU A 31 13.65 5.12 -11.45
C LEU A 31 14.82 4.57 -12.29
N GLY A 32 14.58 4.24 -13.57
CA GLY A 32 15.61 3.75 -14.48
C GLY A 32 16.43 4.87 -15.12
N ASP A 33 15.76 5.83 -15.77
CA ASP A 33 16.42 6.84 -16.60
C ASP A 33 16.50 8.23 -15.94
N GLY A 34 15.83 8.42 -14.81
CA GLY A 34 15.81 9.67 -14.07
C GLY A 34 14.92 10.76 -14.68
N MET A 35 14.87 11.91 -13.98
CA MET A 35 13.98 13.02 -14.34
C MET A 35 14.32 13.69 -15.67
N ALA A 36 15.57 13.65 -16.13
CA ALA A 36 15.97 14.25 -17.40
C ALA A 36 15.26 13.57 -18.58
N ALA A 37 15.21 12.25 -18.56
CA ALA A 37 14.64 11.44 -19.63
C ALA A 37 13.13 11.22 -19.47
N PHE A 38 12.53 11.62 -18.35
CA PHE A 38 11.11 11.45 -18.06
C PHE A 38 10.23 12.43 -18.88
N THR A 39 9.41 11.95 -19.81
CA THR A 39 8.49 12.82 -20.59
C THR A 39 7.11 12.19 -20.75
N PHE A 40 6.08 13.02 -20.93
CA PHE A 40 4.72 12.55 -21.21
C PHE A 40 4.65 11.69 -22.47
N GLU A 41 5.49 11.94 -23.48
CA GLU A 41 5.57 11.12 -24.68
C GLU A 41 6.09 9.72 -24.40
N ARG A 42 7.17 9.61 -23.64
CA ARG A 42 7.76 8.30 -23.31
C ARG A 42 6.82 7.50 -22.42
N VAL A 43 6.15 8.16 -21.47
CA VAL A 43 5.13 7.51 -20.63
C VAL A 43 3.93 7.07 -21.47
N ALA A 44 3.42 7.92 -22.38
CA ALA A 44 2.32 7.56 -23.28
C ALA A 44 2.66 6.35 -24.16
N ALA A 45 3.85 6.36 -24.76
CA ALA A 45 4.33 5.28 -25.61
C ALA A 45 4.45 3.96 -24.83
N ARG A 46 4.92 4.02 -23.58
CA ARG A 46 5.13 2.82 -22.74
C ARG A 46 3.83 2.29 -22.14
N SER A 47 2.94 3.16 -21.69
CA SER A 47 1.65 2.77 -21.07
C SER A 47 0.53 2.49 -22.07
N GLY A 48 0.68 2.90 -23.33
CA GLY A 48 -0.40 2.86 -24.33
C GLY A 48 -1.54 3.85 -24.04
N ALA A 49 -1.37 4.76 -23.08
CA ALA A 49 -2.33 5.81 -22.78
C ALA A 49 -2.17 7.00 -23.74
N SER A 50 -3.28 7.67 -24.06
CA SER A 50 -3.23 8.88 -24.87
C SER A 50 -2.64 10.06 -24.09
N LYS A 51 -1.92 10.97 -24.77
CA LYS A 51 -1.42 12.21 -24.14
C LYS A 51 -2.54 13.02 -23.49
N VAL A 52 -3.74 13.04 -24.08
CA VAL A 52 -4.92 13.72 -23.53
C VAL A 52 -5.33 13.12 -22.18
N THR A 53 -5.32 11.79 -22.07
CA THR A 53 -5.60 11.08 -20.82
C THR A 53 -4.59 11.45 -19.74
N LEU A 54 -3.30 11.52 -20.11
CA LEU A 54 -2.23 11.90 -19.21
C LEU A 54 -2.36 13.36 -18.73
N TYR A 55 -2.54 14.31 -19.64
CA TYR A 55 -2.70 15.73 -19.26
C TYR A 55 -3.95 16.00 -18.41
N ARG A 56 -5.01 15.21 -18.59
CA ARG A 56 -6.20 15.28 -17.72
C ARG A 56 -5.95 14.74 -16.32
N GLY A 57 -5.16 13.67 -16.19
CA GLY A 57 -4.84 13.06 -14.91
C GLY A 57 -3.75 13.79 -14.14
N TRP A 58 -2.80 14.39 -14.85
CA TRP A 58 -1.62 15.06 -14.28
C TRP A 58 -1.31 16.35 -15.06
N PRO A 59 -1.50 17.52 -14.43
CA PRO A 59 -1.32 18.80 -15.12
C PRO A 59 0.15 19.15 -15.40
N SER A 60 1.11 18.44 -14.79
CA SER A 60 2.53 18.72 -14.94
C SER A 60 3.40 17.46 -14.91
N LYS A 61 4.62 17.57 -15.46
CA LYS A 61 5.62 16.49 -15.44
C LYS A 61 5.97 16.09 -14.01
N GLY A 62 6.08 17.07 -13.10
CA GLY A 62 6.34 16.82 -11.68
C GLY A 62 5.19 16.08 -10.99
N ALA A 63 3.93 16.42 -11.30
CA ALA A 63 2.78 15.74 -10.71
C ALA A 63 2.72 14.26 -11.13
N LEU A 64 3.03 13.96 -12.39
CA LEU A 64 3.11 12.58 -12.88
C LEU A 64 4.30 11.83 -12.25
N ALA A 65 5.47 12.47 -12.18
CA ALA A 65 6.67 11.88 -11.56
C ALA A 65 6.44 11.54 -10.08
N LEU A 66 5.83 12.46 -9.31
CA LEU A 66 5.55 12.23 -7.91
C LEU A 66 4.54 11.11 -7.69
N GLY A 67 3.45 11.09 -8.48
CA GLY A 67 2.47 10.01 -8.42
C GLY A 67 3.10 8.64 -8.77
N ALA A 68 3.99 8.62 -9.77
CA ALA A 68 4.70 7.42 -10.18
C ALA A 68 5.69 6.94 -9.11
N TYR A 69 6.39 7.86 -8.46
CA TYR A 69 7.29 7.57 -7.34
C TYR A 69 6.52 6.93 -6.17
N PHE A 70 5.40 7.51 -5.75
CA PHE A 70 4.58 6.93 -4.69
C PHE A 70 4.05 5.55 -5.05
N ALA A 71 3.51 5.37 -6.26
CA ALA A 71 3.04 4.06 -6.71
C ALA A 71 4.15 3.00 -6.71
N ALA A 72 5.38 3.37 -7.11
CA ALA A 72 6.52 2.45 -7.12
C ALA A 72 7.05 2.14 -5.71
N VAL A 73 6.94 3.08 -4.76
CA VAL A 73 7.37 2.89 -3.37
C VAL A 73 6.33 2.10 -2.58
N GLU A 74 5.04 2.35 -2.76
CA GLU A 74 3.95 1.58 -2.13
C GLU A 74 4.04 0.09 -2.50
N GLN A 75 4.30 -0.24 -3.77
CA GLN A 75 4.53 -1.63 -4.20
C GLN A 75 5.75 -2.29 -3.56
N ARG A 76 6.72 -1.52 -3.08
CA ARG A 76 7.91 -2.04 -2.38
C ARG A 76 7.71 -2.12 -0.87
N LEU A 77 6.75 -1.37 -0.32
CA LEU A 77 6.43 -1.31 1.09
C LEU A 77 5.22 -2.20 1.45
N GLU A 78 4.91 -3.22 0.66
CA GLU A 78 3.99 -4.28 1.09
C GLU A 78 4.65 -5.07 2.24
N PHE A 79 4.56 -4.52 3.45
CA PHE A 79 4.81 -5.22 4.69
C PHE A 79 3.71 -6.28 4.84
N PRO A 80 4.05 -7.56 5.09
CA PRO A 80 3.04 -8.52 5.48
C PRO A 80 2.43 -8.04 6.80
N ASP A 81 1.14 -7.64 6.78
CA ASP A 81 0.38 -7.24 7.97
C ASP A 81 0.31 -8.44 8.93
N THR A 82 1.32 -8.52 9.80
CA THR A 82 1.50 -9.64 10.73
C THR A 82 0.81 -9.33 12.08
N GLY A 83 0.21 -8.13 12.20
CA GLY A 83 -0.47 -7.66 13.41
C GLY A 83 0.48 -7.20 14.52
N ASP A 84 1.74 -6.92 14.22
CA ASP A 84 2.74 -6.43 15.16
C ASP A 84 3.58 -5.30 14.52
N ILE A 85 3.34 -4.06 14.99
CA ILE A 85 3.93 -2.83 14.44
C ILE A 85 5.45 -2.81 14.63
N GLU A 86 6.00 -3.48 15.65
CA GLU A 86 7.46 -3.58 15.82
C GLU A 86 8.08 -4.57 14.82
N ALA A 87 7.38 -5.67 14.52
CA ALA A 87 7.84 -6.65 13.53
C ALA A 87 7.78 -6.08 12.11
N ASP A 88 6.74 -5.30 11.80
CA ASP A 88 6.58 -4.65 10.49
C ASP A 88 7.68 -3.62 10.25
N GLN A 89 8.01 -2.77 11.23
CA GLN A 89 9.08 -1.77 11.07
C GLN A 89 10.47 -2.40 10.84
N LEU A 90 10.74 -3.56 11.41
CA LEU A 90 12.02 -4.26 11.22
C LEU A 90 12.12 -4.92 9.84
N TRP A 91 11.01 -5.38 9.26
CA TRP A 91 11.00 -6.01 7.94
C TRP A 91 11.46 -5.06 6.82
N GLY A 92 11.07 -3.80 6.91
CA GLY A 92 11.41 -2.74 5.94
C GLY A 92 12.84 -2.24 6.08
N ALA A 93 13.48 -2.52 7.21
CA ALA A 93 14.89 -2.23 7.48
C ALA A 93 15.84 -3.36 7.04
N GLY A 94 15.32 -4.43 6.41
CA GLY A 94 16.13 -5.57 5.97
C GLY A 94 16.38 -6.62 7.06
N TYR A 95 15.63 -6.59 8.16
CA TYR A 95 15.66 -7.66 9.17
C TYR A 95 14.71 -8.78 8.76
N HIS A 96 15.26 -9.95 8.47
CA HIS A 96 14.50 -11.17 8.16
C HIS A 96 14.55 -12.14 9.36
N PRO A 97 13.59 -12.08 10.30
CA PRO A 97 13.50 -13.08 11.34
C PRO A 97 12.96 -14.39 10.74
N GLY A 98 13.80 -15.44 10.64
CA GLY A 98 13.30 -16.79 10.31
C GLY A 98 14.17 -17.70 9.44
N ARG A 99 15.37 -17.31 8.99
CA ARG A 99 16.34 -18.30 8.46
C ARG A 99 17.10 -19.04 9.57
N THR A 100 16.39 -19.47 10.61
CA THR A 100 16.90 -20.38 11.64
C THR A 100 15.95 -21.58 11.77
N PRO A 101 16.43 -22.82 11.52
CA PRO A 101 15.60 -24.03 11.49
C PRO A 101 14.94 -24.47 12.81
N HIS A 102 15.07 -23.77 13.95
CA HIS A 102 14.59 -24.27 15.24
C HIS A 102 14.05 -23.19 16.19
N GLY A 103 12.87 -23.46 16.77
CA GLY A 103 12.54 -23.04 18.14
C GLY A 103 11.35 -22.07 18.29
N ARG A 104 10.17 -22.63 18.54
CA ARG A 104 8.92 -21.95 18.89
C ARG A 104 9.08 -21.06 20.14
N VAL A 105 8.85 -19.74 20.04
CA VAL A 105 8.80 -18.85 21.21
C VAL A 105 7.53 -19.14 21.99
N ARG A 106 7.67 -19.59 23.24
CA ARG A 106 6.54 -19.77 24.17
C ARG A 106 5.94 -18.39 24.50
N ARG A 107 4.62 -18.26 24.35
CA ARG A 107 3.85 -17.15 24.96
C ARG A 107 4.12 -17.14 26.46
N GLN A 108 4.62 -16.03 27.01
CA GLN A 108 4.45 -15.74 28.44
C GLN A 108 3.02 -15.26 28.69
N PRO A 109 2.34 -15.73 29.74
CA PRO A 109 1.11 -15.10 30.21
C PRO A 109 1.46 -13.80 30.95
N GLY A 110 0.81 -12.70 30.58
CA GLY A 110 0.95 -11.41 31.26
C GLY A 110 0.47 -11.46 32.73
N PRO A 111 0.83 -10.46 33.54
CA PRO A 111 0.62 -10.49 34.98
C PRO A 111 -0.86 -10.45 35.35
N GLN A 112 -1.27 -11.30 36.30
CA GLN A 112 -2.61 -11.30 36.86
C GLN A 112 -2.88 -9.99 37.61
N ARG A 113 -3.95 -9.29 37.24
CA ARG A 113 -4.50 -8.20 38.07
C ARG A 113 -5.20 -8.83 39.29
N PRO A 114 -4.85 -8.46 40.54
CA PRO A 114 -5.58 -8.95 41.70
C PRO A 114 -6.98 -8.34 41.75
N GLY A 115 -7.95 -9.18 42.11
CA GLY A 115 -9.37 -8.88 42.12
C GLY A 115 -9.72 -7.71 43.05
N ARG A 116 -10.61 -6.85 42.54
CA ARG A 116 -11.52 -6.09 43.37
C ARG A 116 -12.51 -7.10 43.94
N ASP A 117 -12.48 -7.29 45.26
CA ASP A 117 -13.68 -7.33 46.10
C ASP A 117 -13.34 -7.69 47.56
N LEU A 118 -14.05 -7.00 48.46
CA LEU A 118 -14.38 -7.38 49.85
C LEU A 118 -13.33 -7.15 50.94
N TYR A 119 -13.44 -5.98 51.59
CA TYR A 119 -13.30 -5.89 53.05
C TYR A 119 -14.69 -6.04 53.70
N PRO A 120 -14.97 -7.12 54.45
CA PRO A 120 -16.07 -7.16 55.39
C PRO A 120 -15.64 -6.62 56.77
N MET A 121 -16.46 -5.70 57.29
CA MET A 121 -16.69 -5.29 58.70
C MET A 121 -15.75 -5.78 59.81
N SER A 122 -15.22 -4.84 60.61
CA SER A 122 -15.19 -4.88 62.10
C SER A 122 -14.68 -3.55 62.66
N GLY A 123 -15.35 -3.04 63.71
CA GLY A 123 -15.37 -1.64 64.12
C GLY A 123 -14.14 -1.08 64.85
N ILE A 124 -14.18 0.24 65.03
CA ILE A 124 -13.41 0.96 66.05
C ILE A 124 -14.39 1.92 66.76
N PRO A 125 -14.44 1.90 68.10
CA PRO A 125 -15.43 2.59 68.93
C PRO A 125 -15.06 4.06 69.18
N GLY A 126 -15.95 4.77 69.88
CA GLY A 126 -16.00 6.22 69.97
C GLY A 126 -14.76 6.95 70.48
N LEU A 127 -14.72 8.23 70.10
CA LEU A 127 -14.35 9.41 70.88
C LEU A 127 -14.71 10.66 70.07
#